data_AF-B4Q8A4-F1
#
_entry.id   AF-B4Q8A4-F1
#
_cell.length_a   1.000
_cell.length_b   1.000
_cell.length_c   1.000
_cell.angle_alpha   90.00
_cell.angle_beta   90.00
_cell.angle_gamma   90.00
#
_symmetry.space_group_name_H-M   'P 1'
#
loop_
_entity.id
_entity.type
_entity.pdbx_description
1 polymer ?
#
loop_
_entity_poly.entity_id
_entity_poly.type
_entity_poly.pdbx_seq_one_letter_code
_entity_poly.pdbx_strand_id
1 'polypeptide(L)'
;MTLLKPGDLRSKDLATFLWASAQLNCALTPEQIRQLELAALRMLDHGEYDYFADNLVDTCLSLCTLGHYSKELINAAEELKAAQKRQRAQPKVDSRLNVLRSAVAIEQPSIAKVKKERAFKEFDGAPAYLLKDRPDLKKYAKELSGDADVEGVDVVCPIVGINLPSLRVQTMGAQESVYFVELLTAEQTLKFSKKPTSLIRLKKRLLESLGRKVVVLNSIKMATNAKELHQLFEPTANAGEESKVAQGVGN
;
A
#
# COMPACT_ATOMS: atom_id res chain seq x y z
N MET A 1 -0.86 0.74 -31.75
CA MET A 1 -1.41 -0.42 -31.02
C MET A 1 -2.90 -0.46 -31.29
N THR A 2 -3.44 -1.62 -31.63
CA THR A 2 -4.85 -1.83 -31.99
C THR A 2 -5.76 -1.65 -30.77
N LEU A 3 -6.85 -0.90 -30.89
CA LEU A 3 -7.89 -0.79 -29.86
C LEU A 3 -8.53 -2.18 -29.63
N LEU A 4 -8.62 -2.60 -28.37
CA LEU A 4 -9.34 -3.81 -27.96
C LEU A 4 -10.83 -3.66 -28.31
N LYS A 5 -11.36 -4.52 -29.20
CA LYS A 5 -12.78 -4.50 -29.58
C LYS A 5 -13.64 -5.17 -28.51
N PRO A 6 -14.92 -4.78 -28.37
CA PRO A 6 -15.88 -5.52 -27.54
C PRO A 6 -15.94 -7.00 -27.95
N GLY A 7 -15.87 -7.92 -26.99
CA GLY A 7 -15.89 -9.38 -27.22
C GLY A 7 -14.52 -10.07 -27.36
N ASP A 8 -13.44 -9.32 -27.60
CA ASP A 8 -12.08 -9.90 -27.74
C ASP A 8 -11.45 -10.27 -26.38
N LEU A 9 -11.99 -9.75 -25.29
CA LEU A 9 -11.47 -9.90 -23.93
C LEU A 9 -12.64 -10.06 -22.97
N ARG A 10 -12.64 -11.11 -22.14
CA ARG A 10 -13.65 -11.26 -21.08
C ARG A 10 -13.27 -10.44 -19.86
N SER A 11 -14.25 -9.98 -19.08
CA SER A 11 -14.03 -9.29 -17.80
C SER A 11 -13.05 -10.02 -16.86
N LYS A 12 -13.12 -11.36 -16.79
CA LYS A 12 -12.19 -12.19 -16.02
C LYS A 12 -10.74 -12.11 -16.50
N ASP A 13 -10.53 -12.08 -17.81
CA ASP A 13 -9.19 -12.05 -18.40
C ASP A 13 -8.54 -10.67 -18.14
N LEU A 14 -9.32 -9.59 -18.26
CA LEU A 14 -8.89 -8.24 -17.90
C LEU A 14 -8.52 -8.13 -16.42
N ALA A 15 -9.40 -8.61 -15.54
CA ALA A 15 -9.16 -8.61 -14.09
C ALA A 15 -7.88 -9.39 -13.75
N THR A 16 -7.67 -10.56 -14.37
CA THR A 16 -6.48 -11.39 -14.17
C THR A 16 -5.22 -10.68 -14.65
N PHE A 17 -5.26 -10.04 -15.83
CA PHE A 17 -4.13 -9.29 -16.38
C PHE A 17 -3.74 -8.11 -15.51
N LEU A 18 -4.72 -7.31 -15.07
CA LEU A 18 -4.50 -6.18 -14.16
C LEU A 18 -3.95 -6.66 -12.82
N TRP A 19 -4.53 -7.72 -12.26
CA TRP A 19 -4.05 -8.32 -11.03
C TRP A 19 -2.60 -8.78 -11.15
N ALA A 20 -2.25 -9.52 -12.20
CA ALA A 20 -0.88 -9.98 -12.43
C ALA A 20 0.10 -8.79 -12.59
N SER A 21 -0.31 -7.77 -13.33
CA SER A 21 0.47 -6.54 -13.51
C SER A 21 0.73 -5.82 -12.18
N ALA A 22 -0.31 -5.71 -11.36
CA ALA A 22 -0.23 -5.15 -10.02
C ALA A 22 0.65 -6.01 -9.09
N GLN A 23 0.54 -7.34 -9.13
CA GLN A 23 1.35 -8.26 -8.33
C GLN A 23 2.84 -8.13 -8.65
N LEU A 24 3.18 -8.14 -9.94
CA LEU A 24 4.56 -8.16 -10.43
C LEU A 24 5.20 -6.77 -10.50
N ASN A 25 4.43 -5.70 -10.22
CA ASN A 25 4.88 -4.32 -10.34
C ASN A 25 5.32 -3.98 -11.77
N CYS A 26 4.52 -4.40 -12.75
CA CYS A 26 4.79 -4.11 -14.15
C CYS A 26 4.78 -2.59 -14.39
N ALA A 27 5.78 -2.10 -15.14
CA ALA A 27 5.85 -0.71 -15.55
C ALA A 27 4.90 -0.49 -16.74
N LEU A 28 3.63 -0.20 -16.44
CA LEU A 28 2.66 0.23 -17.44
C LEU A 28 2.70 1.74 -17.59
N THR A 29 2.67 2.23 -18.83
CA THR A 29 2.59 3.67 -19.08
C THR A 29 1.22 4.21 -18.69
N PRO A 30 1.08 5.52 -18.39
CA PRO A 30 -0.22 6.12 -18.11
C PRO A 30 -1.25 5.87 -19.22
N GLU A 31 -0.82 5.88 -20.48
CA GLU A 31 -1.68 5.59 -21.63
C GLU A 31 -2.16 4.12 -21.62
N GLN A 32 -1.27 3.16 -21.33
CA GLN A 32 -1.66 1.75 -21.21
C GLN A 32 -2.68 1.54 -20.10
N ILE A 33 -2.47 2.17 -18.93
CA ILE A 33 -3.40 2.12 -17.81
C ILE A 33 -4.76 2.71 -18.21
N ARG A 34 -4.76 3.86 -18.91
CA ARG A 34 -6.00 4.49 -19.38
C ARG A 34 -6.77 3.60 -20.36
N GLN A 35 -6.08 2.93 -21.28
CA GLN A 35 -6.73 1.98 -22.20
C GLN A 35 -7.36 0.78 -21.46
N LEU A 36 -6.69 0.26 -20.42
CA LEU A 36 -7.23 -0.82 -19.58
C LEU A 36 -8.44 -0.36 -18.77
N GLU A 37 -8.43 0.85 -18.24
CA GLU A 37 -9.60 1.46 -17.59
C GLU A 37 -10.76 1.60 -18.58
N LEU A 38 -10.52 2.14 -19.78
CA LEU A 38 -11.55 2.27 -20.81
C LEU A 38 -12.14 0.92 -21.22
N ALA A 39 -11.33 -0.14 -21.26
CA ALA A 39 -11.81 -1.49 -21.49
C ALA A 39 -12.72 -1.97 -20.34
N ALA A 40 -12.32 -1.74 -19.09
CA ALA A 40 -13.14 -2.07 -17.92
C ALA A 40 -14.47 -1.30 -17.88
N LEU A 41 -14.45 0.00 -18.23
CA LEU A 41 -15.66 0.82 -18.31
C LEU A 41 -16.62 0.29 -19.39
N ARG A 42 -16.11 -0.05 -20.58
CA ARG A 42 -16.94 -0.69 -21.60
C ARG A 42 -17.55 -2.00 -21.09
N MET A 43 -16.79 -2.85 -20.40
CA MET A 43 -17.33 -4.10 -19.83
C MET A 43 -18.41 -3.84 -18.78
N LEU A 44 -18.26 -2.78 -17.98
CA LEU A 44 -19.28 -2.33 -17.04
C LEU A 44 -20.57 -1.91 -17.76
N ASP A 45 -20.47 -1.11 -18.82
CA ASP A 45 -21.63 -0.66 -19.59
C ASP A 45 -22.40 -1.83 -20.25
N HIS A 46 -21.71 -2.93 -20.57
CA HIS A 46 -22.31 -4.14 -21.14
C HIS A 46 -22.80 -5.14 -20.07
N GLY A 47 -22.72 -4.79 -18.77
CA GLY A 47 -23.19 -5.65 -17.67
C GLY A 47 -22.33 -6.89 -17.42
N GLU A 48 -21.09 -6.95 -17.92
CA GLU A 48 -20.22 -8.13 -17.75
C GLU A 48 -19.84 -8.41 -16.28
N TYR A 49 -20.01 -7.43 -15.40
CA TYR A 49 -19.69 -7.54 -13.98
C TYR A 49 -20.90 -7.87 -13.09
N ASP A 50 -22.14 -7.82 -13.59
CA ASP A 50 -23.37 -7.91 -12.78
C ASP A 50 -23.43 -9.17 -11.90
N TYR A 51 -22.85 -10.27 -12.39
CA TYR A 51 -22.81 -11.56 -11.71
C TYR A 51 -21.43 -11.88 -11.09
N PHE A 52 -20.43 -11.03 -11.32
CA PHE A 52 -19.02 -11.26 -10.94
C PHE A 52 -18.43 -10.05 -10.21
N ALA A 53 -19.00 -9.74 -9.04
CA ALA A 53 -18.55 -8.62 -8.21
C ALA A 53 -17.08 -8.73 -7.78
N ASP A 54 -16.56 -9.96 -7.67
CA ASP A 54 -15.15 -10.22 -7.41
C ASP A 54 -14.25 -9.67 -8.53
N ASN A 55 -14.61 -9.91 -9.80
CA ASN A 55 -13.86 -9.39 -10.94
C ASN A 55 -13.82 -7.85 -10.96
N LEU A 56 -14.94 -7.19 -10.66
CA LEU A 56 -15.01 -5.73 -10.64
C LEU A 56 -14.17 -5.14 -9.49
N VAL A 57 -14.30 -5.70 -8.28
CA VAL A 57 -13.52 -5.26 -7.12
C VAL A 57 -12.02 -5.51 -7.34
N ASP A 58 -11.64 -6.66 -7.90
CA ASP A 58 -10.24 -6.99 -8.20
C ASP A 58 -9.67 -6.09 -9.30
N THR A 59 -10.47 -5.74 -10.31
CA THR A 59 -10.12 -4.76 -11.35
C THR A 59 -9.82 -3.40 -10.73
N CYS A 60 -10.75 -2.89 -9.90
CA CYS A 60 -10.58 -1.60 -9.22
C CYS A 60 -9.35 -1.59 -8.32
N LEU A 61 -9.19 -2.62 -7.46
CA LEU A 61 -8.07 -2.69 -6.52
C LEU A 61 -6.72 -2.84 -7.24
N SER A 62 -6.68 -3.55 -8.37
CA SER A 62 -5.46 -3.71 -9.17
C SER A 62 -5.06 -2.40 -9.85
N LEU A 63 -6.03 -1.65 -10.42
CA LEU A 63 -5.79 -0.30 -10.93
C LEU A 63 -5.29 0.62 -9.82
N CYS A 64 -5.92 0.60 -8.65
CA CYS A 64 -5.49 1.41 -7.50
C CYS A 64 -4.06 1.03 -7.09
N THR A 65 -3.73 -0.26 -7.03
CA THR A 65 -2.37 -0.74 -6.73
C THR A 65 -1.35 -0.24 -7.75
N LEU A 66 -1.74 -0.09 -9.01
CA LEU A 66 -0.92 0.51 -10.08
C LEU A 66 -0.91 2.06 -10.04
N GLY A 67 -1.64 2.69 -9.11
CA GLY A 67 -1.68 4.14 -8.92
C GLY A 67 -2.79 4.85 -9.67
N HIS A 68 -3.78 4.11 -10.18
CA HIS A 68 -4.87 4.65 -11.00
C HIS A 68 -6.23 4.46 -10.36
N TYR A 69 -7.04 5.52 -10.38
CA TYR A 69 -8.34 5.56 -9.71
C TYR A 69 -9.44 5.97 -10.69
N SER A 70 -10.39 5.06 -10.91
CA SER A 70 -11.57 5.31 -11.74
C SER A 70 -12.80 5.49 -10.87
N LYS A 71 -13.31 6.72 -10.76
CA LYS A 71 -14.48 7.04 -9.93
C LYS A 71 -15.70 6.20 -10.32
N GLU A 72 -15.93 6.02 -11.61
CA GLU A 72 -17.06 5.27 -12.15
C GLU A 72 -16.97 3.78 -11.77
N LEU A 73 -15.83 3.13 -12.00
CA LEU A 73 -15.63 1.72 -11.61
C LEU A 73 -15.75 1.53 -10.09
N ILE A 74 -15.19 2.45 -9.30
CA ILE A 74 -15.27 2.40 -7.83
C ILE A 74 -16.73 2.53 -7.34
N ASN A 75 -17.49 3.46 -7.91
CA ASN A 75 -18.90 3.64 -7.57
C ASN A 75 -19.72 2.40 -7.94
N ALA A 76 -19.49 1.84 -9.14
CA ALA A 76 -20.14 0.63 -9.58
C ALA A 76 -19.82 -0.57 -8.67
N ALA A 77 -18.57 -0.73 -8.23
CA ALA A 77 -18.18 -1.79 -7.31
C ALA A 77 -18.93 -1.70 -5.96
N GLU A 78 -19.09 -0.47 -5.44
CA GLU A 78 -19.85 -0.20 -4.22
C GLU A 78 -21.35 -0.50 -4.39
N GLU A 79 -21.94 -0.06 -5.50
CA GLU A 79 -23.36 -0.24 -5.81
C GLU A 79 -23.70 -1.71 -6.04
N LEU A 80 -22.89 -2.41 -6.84
CA LEU A 80 -23.04 -3.84 -7.08
C LEU A 80 -22.98 -4.61 -5.77
N LYS A 81 -22.02 -4.29 -4.90
CA LYS A 81 -21.91 -4.95 -3.60
C LYS A 81 -23.08 -4.60 -2.67
N ALA A 82 -23.58 -3.37 -2.71
CA ALA A 82 -24.75 -2.97 -1.94
C ALA A 82 -26.02 -3.71 -2.40
N ALA A 83 -26.21 -3.89 -3.71
CA ALA A 83 -27.32 -4.64 -4.29
C ALA A 83 -27.28 -6.13 -3.92
N GLN A 84 -26.07 -6.71 -3.83
CA GLN A 84 -25.86 -8.11 -3.44
C GLN A 84 -25.95 -8.38 -1.93
N LYS A 85 -26.23 -7.39 -1.07
CA LYS A 85 -26.35 -7.60 0.39
C LYS A 85 -27.41 -8.62 0.82
N ARG A 86 -28.36 -8.95 -0.07
CA ARG A 86 -29.39 -9.99 0.15
C ARG A 86 -28.92 -11.40 -0.26
N GLN A 87 -27.77 -11.53 -0.90
CA GLN A 87 -27.16 -12.80 -1.30
C GLN A 87 -26.17 -13.30 -0.24
N ARG A 88 -25.70 -14.54 -0.40
CA ARG A 88 -24.71 -15.17 0.48
C ARG A 88 -23.50 -14.26 0.69
N ALA A 89 -23.03 -14.15 1.94
CA ALA A 89 -21.82 -13.39 2.27
C ALA A 89 -20.63 -13.84 1.41
N GLN A 90 -19.81 -12.90 0.95
CA GLN A 90 -18.63 -13.15 0.13
C GLN A 90 -17.39 -12.54 0.82
N PRO A 91 -16.89 -13.17 1.90
CA PRO A 91 -15.87 -12.55 2.77
C PRO A 91 -14.61 -12.10 2.02
N LYS A 92 -14.22 -12.81 0.95
CA LYS A 92 -13.07 -12.45 0.12
C LYS A 92 -13.29 -11.15 -0.66
N VAL A 93 -14.49 -10.95 -1.20
CA VAL A 93 -14.86 -9.73 -1.93
C VAL A 93 -14.99 -8.58 -0.94
N ASP A 94 -15.66 -8.82 0.19
CA ASP A 94 -15.81 -7.84 1.27
C ASP A 94 -14.46 -7.33 1.79
N SER A 95 -13.51 -8.24 2.03
CA SER A 95 -12.17 -7.91 2.46
C SER A 95 -11.44 -7.01 1.45
N ARG A 96 -11.46 -7.36 0.16
CA ARG A 96 -10.81 -6.57 -0.89
C ARG A 96 -11.47 -5.22 -1.12
N LEU A 97 -12.80 -5.16 -1.03
CA LEU A 97 -13.53 -3.89 -1.09
C LEU A 97 -13.17 -2.98 0.09
N ASN A 98 -12.94 -3.52 1.29
CA ASN A 98 -12.47 -2.72 2.41
C ASN A 98 -11.06 -2.15 2.17
N VAL A 99 -10.15 -2.92 1.57
CA VAL A 99 -8.83 -2.40 1.15
C VAL A 99 -8.99 -1.28 0.12
N LEU A 100 -9.85 -1.47 -0.89
CA LEU A 100 -10.13 -0.48 -1.91
C LEU A 100 -10.69 0.82 -1.28
N ARG A 101 -11.68 0.72 -0.39
CA ARG A 101 -12.25 1.87 0.33
C ARG A 101 -11.18 2.64 1.10
N SER A 102 -10.30 1.95 1.80
CA SER A 102 -9.22 2.59 2.54
C SER A 102 -8.23 3.29 1.61
N ALA A 103 -7.86 2.65 0.49
CA ALA A 103 -6.98 3.25 -0.49
C ALA A 103 -7.56 4.53 -1.10
N VAL A 104 -8.82 4.48 -1.52
CA VAL A 104 -9.55 5.63 -2.08
C VAL A 104 -9.70 6.75 -1.04
N ALA A 105 -10.04 6.42 0.21
CA ALA A 105 -10.17 7.41 1.28
C ALA A 105 -8.85 8.15 1.61
N ILE A 106 -7.71 7.50 1.40
CA ILE A 106 -6.38 8.07 1.66
C ILE A 106 -5.87 8.87 0.47
N GLU A 107 -5.87 8.29 -0.73
CA GLU A 107 -5.25 8.88 -1.92
C GLU A 107 -6.20 9.71 -2.78
N GLN A 108 -7.52 9.49 -2.69
CA GLN A 108 -8.54 10.21 -3.47
C GLN A 108 -9.74 10.66 -2.61
N PRO A 109 -9.55 11.51 -1.58
CA PRO A 109 -10.62 11.88 -0.64
C PRO A 109 -11.86 12.51 -1.29
N SER A 110 -11.71 13.17 -2.44
CA SER A 110 -12.80 13.85 -3.16
C SER A 110 -13.85 12.91 -3.75
N ILE A 111 -13.49 11.65 -3.98
CA ILE A 111 -14.40 10.62 -4.52
C ILE A 111 -14.70 9.50 -3.52
N ALA A 112 -14.10 9.56 -2.32
CA ALA A 112 -14.26 8.54 -1.30
C ALA A 112 -15.64 8.62 -0.62
N LYS A 113 -16.29 7.46 -0.43
CA LYS A 113 -17.52 7.34 0.38
C LYS A 113 -17.22 7.28 1.89
N VAL A 114 -15.95 7.06 2.26
CA VAL A 114 -15.49 6.89 3.64
C VAL A 114 -14.45 7.97 3.93
N LYS A 115 -14.50 8.56 5.14
CA LYS A 115 -13.52 9.54 5.57
C LYS A 115 -12.16 8.91 5.85
N LYS A 116 -11.10 9.68 5.61
CA LYS A 116 -9.70 9.29 5.84
C LYS A 116 -9.44 8.75 7.26
N GLU A 117 -10.04 9.35 8.29
CA GLU A 117 -9.86 8.96 9.69
C GLU A 117 -10.51 7.60 10.03
N ARG A 118 -11.39 7.10 9.16
CA ARG A 118 -11.93 5.74 9.26
C ARG A 118 -11.06 4.71 8.53
N ALA A 119 -10.28 5.14 7.54
CA ALA A 119 -9.37 4.28 6.77
C ALA A 119 -7.99 4.14 7.44
N PHE A 120 -7.52 5.19 8.11
CA PHE A 120 -6.25 5.22 8.83
C PHE A 120 -6.47 5.26 10.34
N LYS A 121 -5.88 4.28 11.03
CA LYS A 121 -5.97 4.06 12.47
C LYS A 121 -4.58 3.84 13.02
N GLU A 122 -3.82 4.93 13.16
CA GLU A 122 -2.41 4.91 13.52
C GLU A 122 -2.06 4.00 14.70
N PHE A 123 -2.91 4.00 15.73
CA PHE A 123 -2.70 3.30 16.99
C PHE A 123 -3.51 2.00 17.11
N ASP A 124 -4.21 1.56 16.05
CA ASP A 124 -4.96 0.30 16.12
C ASP A 124 -3.97 -0.87 16.22
N GLY A 125 -3.93 -1.47 17.41
CA GLY A 125 -3.07 -2.59 17.72
C GLY A 125 -3.31 -3.77 16.78
N ALA A 126 -2.22 -4.43 16.39
CA ALA A 126 -2.30 -5.61 15.54
C ALA A 126 -3.06 -6.74 16.26
N PRO A 127 -4.11 -7.31 15.63
CA PRO A 127 -4.85 -8.42 16.23
C PRO A 127 -3.94 -9.61 16.59
N ALA A 128 -4.19 -10.22 17.76
CA ALA A 128 -3.33 -11.28 18.31
C ALA A 128 -3.11 -12.46 17.36
N TYR A 129 -4.11 -12.81 16.53
CA TYR A 129 -4.00 -13.89 15.56
C TYR A 129 -2.97 -13.60 14.45
N LEU A 130 -2.73 -12.33 14.08
CA LEU A 130 -1.67 -11.96 13.13
C LEU A 130 -0.28 -12.03 13.75
N LEU A 131 -0.19 -11.94 15.08
CA LEU A 131 1.07 -11.94 15.81
C LEU A 131 1.51 -13.35 16.24
N LYS A 132 0.61 -14.35 16.11
CA LYS A 132 0.90 -15.75 16.47
C LYS A 132 2.10 -16.29 15.68
N ASP A 133 2.14 -15.99 14.39
CA ASP A 133 3.16 -16.47 13.47
C ASP A 133 4.23 -15.41 13.17
N ARG A 134 4.32 -14.36 14.01
CA ARG A 134 5.27 -13.24 13.87
C ARG A 134 6.13 -13.00 15.13
N PRO A 135 6.88 -14.00 15.60
CA PRO A 135 7.80 -13.81 16.73
C PRO A 135 8.94 -12.82 16.38
N ASP A 136 9.28 -12.71 15.09
CA ASP A 136 10.23 -11.74 14.55
C ASP A 136 9.83 -10.29 14.88
N LEU A 137 8.56 -9.92 14.68
CA LEU A 137 8.06 -8.58 15.00
C LEU A 137 8.14 -8.28 16.49
N LYS A 138 7.73 -9.23 17.34
CA LYS A 138 7.78 -9.05 18.80
C LYS A 138 9.22 -8.89 19.29
N LYS A 139 10.13 -9.71 18.75
CA LYS A 139 11.55 -9.64 19.06
C LYS A 139 12.12 -8.28 18.65
N TYR A 140 11.86 -7.86 17.41
CA TYR A 140 12.38 -6.60 16.89
C TYR A 140 11.79 -5.38 17.60
N ALA A 141 10.50 -5.42 17.96
CA ALA A 141 9.88 -4.38 18.78
C ALA A 141 10.60 -4.24 20.13
N LYS A 142 10.88 -5.36 20.81
CA LYS A 142 11.60 -5.37 22.09
C LYS A 142 13.02 -4.84 21.97
N GLU A 143 13.74 -5.19 20.90
CA GLU A 143 15.08 -4.68 20.63
C GLU A 143 15.07 -3.16 20.41
N LEU A 144 14.14 -2.67 19.59
CA LEU A 144 13.99 -1.22 19.34
C LEU A 144 13.57 -0.45 20.58
N SER A 145 12.71 -1.00 21.44
CA SER A 145 12.33 -0.35 22.70
C SER A 145 13.48 -0.22 23.70
N GLY A 146 14.59 -0.94 23.51
CA GLY A 146 15.79 -0.82 24.32
C GLY A 146 16.79 0.21 23.80
N ASP A 147 16.53 0.81 22.64
CA ASP A 147 17.37 1.81 22.00
C ASP A 147 17.22 3.17 22.69
N ALA A 148 18.33 3.87 22.92
CA ALA A 148 18.33 5.15 23.62
C ALA A 148 17.61 6.27 22.82
N ASP A 149 17.55 6.12 21.49
CA ASP A 149 16.93 7.11 20.60
C ASP A 149 15.44 6.80 20.33
N VAL A 150 14.86 5.79 20.98
CA VAL A 150 13.47 5.35 20.77
C VAL A 150 12.63 5.60 22.02
N GLU A 151 11.58 6.40 21.87
CA GLU A 151 10.62 6.70 22.94
C GLU A 151 9.60 5.57 23.10
N GLY A 152 9.13 5.01 21.98
CA GLY A 152 8.03 4.04 21.99
C GLY A 152 7.96 3.20 20.74
N VAL A 153 7.51 1.96 20.91
CA VAL A 153 7.30 1.02 19.81
C VAL A 153 5.95 0.32 19.98
N ASP A 154 5.05 0.52 19.02
CA ASP A 154 3.75 -0.16 18.97
C ASP A 154 3.70 -1.14 17.80
N VAL A 155 3.07 -2.30 18.00
CA VAL A 155 2.77 -3.23 16.90
C VAL A 155 1.34 -2.99 16.42
N VAL A 156 1.20 -2.41 15.23
CA VAL A 156 -0.07 -1.83 14.74
C VAL A 156 -0.49 -2.36 13.37
N CYS A 157 -1.77 -2.28 13.05
CA CYS A 157 -2.33 -2.48 11.70
C CYS A 157 -3.00 -1.17 11.25
N PRO A 158 -2.23 -0.20 10.73
CA PRO A 158 -2.68 1.19 10.67
C PRO A 158 -3.67 1.50 9.55
N ILE A 159 -3.82 0.61 8.56
CA ILE A 159 -4.72 0.81 7.42
C ILE A 159 -5.82 -0.25 7.48
N VAL A 160 -7.06 0.21 7.59
CA VAL A 160 -8.23 -0.67 7.69
C VAL A 160 -8.33 -1.57 6.46
N GLY A 161 -8.56 -2.86 6.68
CA GLY A 161 -8.61 -3.88 5.63
C GLY A 161 -7.25 -4.47 5.25
N ILE A 162 -6.13 -3.82 5.58
CA ILE A 162 -4.79 -4.38 5.36
C ILE A 162 -4.31 -5.05 6.65
N ASN A 163 -4.48 -6.37 6.71
CA ASN A 163 -4.09 -7.20 7.84
C ASN A 163 -2.59 -7.56 7.82
N LEU A 164 -1.74 -6.54 7.71
CA LEU A 164 -0.29 -6.68 7.77
C LEU A 164 0.21 -5.83 8.95
N PRO A 165 0.75 -6.42 10.02
CA PRO A 165 1.30 -5.65 11.13
C PRO A 165 2.55 -4.85 10.74
N SER A 166 2.67 -3.63 11.25
CA SER A 166 3.87 -2.78 11.25
C SER A 166 4.39 -2.60 12.67
N LEU A 167 5.64 -2.17 12.80
CA LEU A 167 6.06 -1.45 14.00
C LEU A 167 5.89 0.06 13.76
N ARG A 168 5.16 0.74 14.64
CA ARG A 168 5.17 2.19 14.75
C ARG A 168 6.25 2.56 15.77
N VAL A 169 7.29 3.23 15.33
CA VAL A 169 8.45 3.62 16.15
C VAL A 169 8.43 5.13 16.30
N GLN A 170 8.44 5.59 17.54
CA GLN A 170 8.54 7.01 17.90
C GLN A 170 9.95 7.27 18.43
N THR A 171 10.67 8.19 17.80
CA THR A 171 12.05 8.52 18.17
C THR A 171 12.11 9.69 19.14
N MET A 172 13.08 9.65 20.06
CA MET A 172 13.46 10.79 20.90
C MET A 172 14.31 11.79 20.11
N GLY A 173 14.19 13.09 20.39
CA GLY A 173 15.06 14.12 19.81
C GLY A 173 14.37 15.46 19.55
N ALA A 174 15.11 16.42 18.97
CA ALA A 174 14.61 17.77 18.68
C ALA A 174 13.49 17.82 17.64
N GLN A 175 13.34 16.76 16.84
CA GLN A 175 12.20 16.54 15.94
C GLN A 175 11.67 15.12 16.13
N GLU A 176 10.72 14.96 17.06
CA GLU A 176 9.94 13.74 17.19
C GLU A 176 9.46 13.28 15.81
N SER A 177 9.83 12.06 15.45
CA SER A 177 9.47 11.46 14.17
C SER A 177 8.83 10.10 14.41
N VAL A 178 7.72 9.87 13.72
CA VAL A 178 7.06 8.57 13.71
C VAL A 178 7.42 7.84 12.42
N TYR A 179 8.00 6.66 12.58
CA TYR A 179 8.36 5.75 11.50
C TYR A 179 7.47 4.51 11.54
N PHE A 180 7.01 4.07 10.37
CA PHE A 180 6.43 2.74 10.21
C PHE A 180 7.47 1.80 9.64
N VAL A 181 7.81 0.76 10.39
CA VAL A 181 8.72 -0.29 9.96
C VAL A 181 7.91 -1.48 9.46
N GLU A 182 8.04 -1.77 8.16
CA GLU A 182 7.51 -2.96 7.51
C GLU A 182 8.59 -4.06 7.49
N LEU A 183 8.50 -5.01 8.41
CA LEU A 183 9.41 -6.14 8.48
C LEU A 183 8.93 -7.28 7.56
N LEU A 184 9.60 -7.45 6.42
CA LEU A 184 9.25 -8.43 5.40
C LEU A 184 9.67 -9.85 5.80
N THR A 185 8.73 -10.78 5.73
CA THR A 185 9.02 -12.23 5.70
C THR A 185 9.25 -12.73 4.27
N ALA A 186 9.65 -13.99 4.12
CA ALA A 186 9.81 -14.60 2.80
C ALA A 186 8.52 -14.58 1.98
N GLU A 187 7.36 -14.80 2.62
CA GLU A 187 6.02 -14.79 2.03
C GLU A 187 5.58 -13.39 1.60
N GLN A 188 6.16 -12.35 2.20
CA GLN A 188 5.92 -10.94 1.87
C GLN A 188 6.88 -10.41 0.79
N THR A 189 7.71 -11.30 0.23
CA THR A 189 8.58 -10.98 -0.90
C THR A 189 8.24 -11.82 -2.13
N LEU A 190 8.42 -11.24 -3.31
CA LEU A 190 8.35 -11.98 -4.56
C LEU A 190 9.52 -12.98 -4.64
N LYS A 191 9.21 -14.24 -4.97
CA LYS A 191 10.18 -15.35 -4.96
C LYS A 191 11.49 -15.03 -5.70
N PHE A 192 11.40 -14.43 -6.89
CA PHE A 192 12.54 -14.16 -7.77
C PHE A 192 13.19 -12.79 -7.50
N SER A 193 12.42 -11.70 -7.58
CA SER A 193 12.98 -10.35 -7.44
C SER A 193 13.30 -9.96 -5.99
N LYS A 194 12.82 -10.72 -5.00
CA LYS A 194 12.90 -10.43 -3.56
C LYS A 194 12.32 -9.07 -3.16
N LYS A 195 11.60 -8.42 -4.08
CA LYS A 195 10.88 -7.17 -3.82
C LYS A 195 9.64 -7.43 -2.98
N PRO A 196 9.13 -6.43 -2.22
CA PRO A 196 7.89 -6.59 -1.46
C PRO A 196 6.72 -6.97 -2.37
N THR A 197 5.72 -7.69 -1.85
CA THR A 197 4.49 -8.00 -2.59
C THR A 197 3.66 -6.74 -2.88
N SER A 198 2.67 -6.86 -3.77
CA SER A 198 1.76 -5.74 -4.12
C SER A 198 1.09 -5.12 -2.89
N LEU A 199 0.63 -5.94 -1.94
CA LEU A 199 -0.07 -5.45 -0.76
C LEU A 199 0.86 -4.65 0.17
N ILE A 200 2.13 -5.07 0.31
CA ILE A 200 3.14 -4.30 1.05
C ILE A 200 3.43 -2.98 0.33
N ARG A 201 3.62 -3.00 -1.00
CA ARG A 201 3.88 -1.79 -1.79
C ARG A 201 2.70 -0.81 -1.69
N LEU A 202 1.47 -1.31 -1.79
CA LEU A 202 0.26 -0.50 -1.61
C LEU A 202 0.23 0.10 -0.20
N LYS A 203 0.40 -0.71 0.85
CA LYS A 203 0.40 -0.23 2.23
C LYS A 203 1.45 0.85 2.47
N LYS A 204 2.68 0.65 1.97
CA LYS A 204 3.77 1.63 2.01
C LYS A 204 3.32 2.95 1.36
N ARG A 205 2.83 2.90 0.12
CA ARG A 205 2.40 4.09 -0.62
C ARG A 205 1.26 4.84 0.08
N LEU A 206 0.33 4.10 0.68
CA LEU A 206 -0.77 4.68 1.46
C LEU A 206 -0.25 5.41 2.70
N LEU A 207 0.68 4.80 3.45
CA LEU A 207 1.32 5.45 4.60
C LEU A 207 2.13 6.69 4.19
N GLU A 208 2.85 6.64 3.07
CA GLU A 208 3.58 7.79 2.52
C GLU A 208 2.62 8.92 2.09
N SER A 209 1.47 8.58 1.49
CA SER A 209 0.41 9.53 1.15
C SER A 209 -0.24 10.19 2.37
N LEU A 210 -0.08 9.57 3.55
CA LEU A 210 -0.46 10.14 4.85
C LEU A 210 0.63 11.03 5.45
N GLY A 211 1.75 11.23 4.77
CA GLY A 211 2.92 11.96 5.29
C GLY A 211 3.71 11.16 6.32
N ARG A 212 3.56 9.82 6.36
CA ARG A 212 4.30 8.97 7.28
C ARG A 212 5.59 8.47 6.63
N LYS A 213 6.67 8.42 7.41
CA LYS A 213 7.94 7.83 6.98
C LYS A 213 7.82 6.30 7.09
N VAL A 214 8.16 5.58 6.02
CA VAL A 214 8.06 4.12 5.98
C VAL A 214 9.42 3.50 5.67
N VAL A 215 9.89 2.63 6.55
CA VAL A 215 11.12 1.86 6.40
C VAL A 215 10.75 0.41 6.11
N VAL A 216 11.35 -0.19 5.09
CA VAL A 216 11.08 -1.58 4.71
C VAL A 216 12.33 -2.40 4.95
N LEU A 217 12.23 -3.37 5.86
CA LEU A 217 13.35 -4.17 6.35
C LEU A 217 13.09 -5.65 6.12
N ASN A 218 14.11 -6.49 6.11
CA ASN A 218 13.92 -7.95 5.97
C ASN A 218 14.09 -8.66 7.32
N SER A 219 13.14 -9.52 7.70
CA SER A 219 13.15 -10.19 9.00
C SER A 219 14.40 -11.02 9.28
N ILE A 220 15.07 -11.55 8.23
CA ILE A 220 16.27 -12.37 8.40
C ILE A 220 17.56 -11.54 8.61
N LYS A 221 17.52 -10.21 8.45
CA LYS A 221 18.69 -9.32 8.46
C LYS A 221 18.72 -8.35 9.65
N MET A 222 18.29 -8.79 10.83
CA MET A 222 18.09 -7.91 12.00
C MET A 222 19.30 -7.01 12.34
N ALA A 223 20.52 -7.54 12.31
CA ALA A 223 21.73 -6.76 12.62
C ALA A 223 22.01 -5.65 11.59
N THR A 224 21.74 -5.89 10.30
CA THR A 224 21.85 -4.87 9.26
C THR A 224 20.73 -3.84 9.37
N ASN A 225 19.51 -4.30 9.62
CA ASN A 225 18.33 -3.46 9.78
C ASN A 225 18.49 -2.45 10.94
N ALA A 226 19.09 -2.86 12.06
CA ALA A 226 19.37 -1.98 13.19
C ALA A 226 20.29 -0.81 12.78
N LYS A 227 21.34 -1.09 12.00
CA LYS A 227 22.22 -0.05 11.45
C LYS A 227 21.49 0.89 10.50
N GLU A 228 20.63 0.35 9.63
CA GLU A 228 19.81 1.15 8.71
C GLU A 228 18.86 2.09 9.46
N LEU A 229 18.27 1.65 10.58
CA LEU A 229 17.42 2.49 11.42
C LEU A 229 18.22 3.57 12.16
N HIS A 230 19.37 3.25 12.75
CA HIS A 230 20.21 4.27 13.39
C HIS A 230 20.62 5.38 12.40
N GLN A 231 20.98 5.04 11.17
CA GLN A 231 21.30 6.02 10.12
C GLN A 231 20.10 6.91 9.75
N LEU A 232 18.86 6.44 9.95
CA LEU A 232 17.65 7.24 9.74
C LEU A 232 17.31 8.12 10.93
N PHE A 233 17.80 7.77 12.12
CA PHE A 233 17.61 8.54 13.36
C PHE A 233 18.67 9.63 13.53
N GLU A 234 19.84 9.48 12.93
CA GLU A 234 20.85 10.54 12.88
C GLU A 234 20.31 11.74 12.08
N PRO A 235 20.20 12.94 12.69
CA PRO A 235 19.86 14.14 11.93
C PRO A 235 20.95 14.38 10.89
N THR A 236 20.55 14.69 9.66
CA THR A 236 21.46 15.10 8.58
C THR A 236 22.12 16.42 8.95
N ALA A 237 23.18 16.36 9.76
CA ALA A 237 23.90 17.53 10.26
C ALA A 237 24.74 18.24 9.19
N ASN A 238 24.77 17.77 7.94
CA ASN A 238 25.63 18.32 6.87
C ASN A 238 24.85 18.64 5.59
N ALA A 239 23.77 19.44 5.68
CA ALA A 239 23.13 20.05 4.51
C ALA A 239 23.33 21.58 4.47
N GLY A 240 24.44 22.07 5.05
CA GLY A 240 24.71 23.49 5.14
C GLY A 240 26.19 23.78 5.31
N GLU A 241 27.00 23.49 4.29
CA GLU A 241 28.28 24.16 4.02
C GLU A 241 28.89 23.55 2.75
N GLU A 242 28.68 24.20 1.60
CA GLU A 242 29.64 24.27 0.49
C GLU A 242 29.03 25.08 -0.68
N SER A 243 29.04 26.41 -0.54
CA SER A 243 29.25 27.31 -1.69
C SER A 243 29.57 28.73 -1.22
N LYS A 244 30.72 28.88 -0.56
CA LYS A 244 31.48 30.13 -0.55
C LYS A 244 32.95 29.75 -0.76
N VAL A 245 33.64 30.56 -1.57
CA VAL A 245 34.98 30.35 -2.18
C VAL A 245 34.85 29.64 -3.54
N ALA A 246 34.82 30.35 -4.66
CA ALA A 246 35.94 31.17 -5.13
C ALA A 246 35.48 32.46 -5.84
N GLN A 247 35.88 33.62 -5.29
CA GLN A 247 36.13 34.83 -6.06
C GLN A 247 37.64 34.96 -6.29
N GLY A 248 38.04 35.06 -7.56
CA GLY A 248 39.24 35.75 -8.07
C GLY A 248 40.62 35.07 -7.89
N VAL A 249 41.66 35.28 -8.70
CA VAL A 249 41.94 36.26 -9.79
C VAL A 249 43.12 35.74 -10.65
N GLY A 250 43.15 36.10 -11.94
CA GLY A 250 44.36 36.43 -12.73
C GLY A 250 44.98 35.30 -13.58
N ASN A 251 45.35 35.45 -14.86
CA ASN A 251 45.57 36.62 -15.74
C ASN A 251 44.89 36.43 -17.09
#